data_AF-A0A0Q6PFM2-F1
#
_entry.id   AF-A0A0Q6PFM2-F1
#
_cell.length_a   1.000
_cell.length_b   1.000
_cell.length_c   1.000
_cell.angle_alpha   90.00
_cell.angle_beta   90.00
_cell.angle_gamma   90.00
#
_symmetry.space_group_name_H-M   'P 1'
#
loop_
_entity.id
_entity.type
_entity.pdbx_description
1 polymer ?
#
loop_
_entity_poly.entity_id
_entity_poly.type
_entity_poly.pdbx_seq_one_letter_code
_entity_poly.pdbx_strand_id
1 'polypeptide(L)'
;MVRKNVEAVNEKVAAEVGRRRRVVRNFPAAPFEEPLEFARQVFEFGSGQAVRRLSLFHHLDKSPESGSSRQLIINANKYALIKGGYQADMLELTPDGLRSVDPGISPRDQLRARIKLAIEDIEIFGKLHERFVGRSLPAKAALIDAAKELGADATAAEEAIDTFILNLRFVGLLATLSGAERIVSKDHALDQLQPSSTAANQPSFGPPATRVSGAVVTAEHAQFDSTCFYITPIGGPDSEQRKHSDLFLGTFLEPAIQSFQLTVVRADGIDKPGVITKQIIEYIVRSRLVVVDLSYHNPNVFYELAIRHMMRLPIVQLIRKADSIPFDINQMRTIVIDTTDIFSLVPRIATYQAEISSQIRRALENADEVETPISTYFPGLRAITTG
;
A
#
# COMPACT_ATOMS: atom_id res chain seq x y z
N MET A 1 -35.22 -21.74 35.64
CA MET A 1 -34.92 -21.92 34.19
C MET A 1 -33.78 -21.00 33.72
N VAL A 2 -33.71 -19.74 34.17
CA VAL A 2 -32.68 -18.77 33.76
C VAL A 2 -31.25 -19.10 34.25
N ARG A 3 -31.06 -19.62 35.48
CA ARG A 3 -29.72 -19.95 36.02
C ARG A 3 -28.98 -21.07 35.26
N LYS A 4 -29.70 -22.12 34.84
CA LYS A 4 -29.13 -23.22 34.04
C LYS A 4 -28.64 -22.77 32.65
N ASN A 5 -29.25 -21.73 32.07
CA ASN A 5 -28.81 -21.18 30.79
C ASN A 5 -27.52 -20.36 30.91
N VAL A 6 -27.29 -19.69 32.05
CA VAL A 6 -26.07 -18.90 32.28
C VAL A 6 -24.88 -19.83 32.54
N GLU A 7 -25.05 -20.91 33.29
CA GLU A 7 -24.01 -21.92 33.50
C GLU A 7 -23.60 -22.62 32.20
N ALA A 8 -24.58 -23.02 31.36
CA ALA A 8 -24.30 -23.63 30.06
C ALA A 8 -23.60 -22.68 29.06
N VAL A 9 -23.89 -21.39 29.13
CA VAL A 9 -23.18 -20.37 28.33
C VAL A 9 -21.77 -20.16 28.85
N ASN A 10 -21.58 -20.10 30.18
CA ASN A 10 -20.26 -19.95 30.78
C ASN A 10 -19.36 -21.18 30.55
N GLU A 11 -19.91 -22.39 30.56
CA GLU A 11 -19.17 -23.61 30.19
C GLU A 11 -18.80 -23.64 28.71
N LYS A 12 -19.68 -23.17 27.82
CA LYS A 12 -19.35 -23.00 26.39
C LYS A 12 -18.26 -21.95 26.16
N VAL A 13 -18.33 -20.82 26.85
CA VAL A 13 -17.29 -19.79 26.80
C VAL A 13 -15.98 -20.32 27.38
N ALA A 14 -16.01 -21.06 28.49
CA ALA A 14 -14.83 -21.69 29.07
C ALA A 14 -14.22 -22.77 28.17
N ALA A 15 -15.05 -23.56 27.48
CA ALA A 15 -14.62 -24.56 26.50
C ALA A 15 -14.04 -23.92 25.22
N GLU A 16 -14.62 -22.81 24.76
CA GLU A 16 -14.12 -22.04 23.60
C GLU A 16 -12.81 -21.31 23.92
N VAL A 17 -12.68 -20.78 25.14
CA VAL A 17 -11.44 -20.19 25.67
C VAL A 17 -10.37 -21.28 25.87
N GLY A 18 -10.75 -22.48 26.31
CA GLY A 18 -9.85 -23.65 26.43
C GLY A 18 -9.39 -24.21 25.07
N ARG A 19 -10.18 -24.03 24.00
CA ARG A 19 -9.84 -24.42 22.62
C ARG A 19 -8.80 -23.53 21.96
N ARG A 20 -8.63 -22.28 22.41
CA ARG A 20 -7.51 -21.41 22.01
C ARG A 20 -6.22 -21.86 22.69
N ARG A 21 -5.76 -23.08 22.40
CA ARG A 21 -4.35 -23.44 22.62
C ARG A 21 -3.53 -22.42 21.85
N ARG A 22 -2.75 -21.62 22.57
CA ARG A 22 -1.86 -20.60 22.02
C ARG A 22 -0.92 -21.29 21.03
N VAL A 23 -1.18 -21.16 19.73
CA VAL A 23 -0.30 -21.69 18.68
C VAL A 23 1.04 -20.99 18.86
N VAL A 24 2.07 -21.77 19.19
CA VAL A 24 3.43 -21.24 19.33
C VAL A 24 3.96 -21.00 17.92
N ARG A 25 3.79 -19.77 17.43
CA ARG A 25 4.31 -19.36 16.12
C ARG A 25 5.80 -19.08 16.24
N ASN A 26 6.62 -19.83 15.51
CA ASN A 26 8.05 -19.58 15.36
C ASN A 26 8.37 -18.52 14.29
N PHE A 27 7.35 -17.82 13.77
CA PHE A 27 7.46 -16.71 12.84
C PHE A 27 6.65 -15.49 13.33
N PRO A 28 6.93 -14.28 12.85
CA PRO A 28 6.17 -13.06 13.17
C PRO A 28 4.71 -13.13 12.71
N ALA A 29 3.79 -12.51 13.46
CA ALA A 29 2.35 -12.51 13.12
C ALA A 29 1.94 -11.37 12.18
N ALA A 30 2.90 -10.56 11.74
CA ALA A 30 2.69 -9.45 10.83
C ALA A 30 3.82 -9.42 9.78
N PRO A 31 3.56 -8.88 8.57
CA PRO A 31 4.59 -8.61 7.57
C PRO A 31 5.68 -7.69 8.11
N PHE A 32 6.89 -7.80 7.57
CA PHE A 32 8.09 -7.10 8.03
C PHE A 32 7.99 -5.58 7.98
N GLU A 33 7.21 -5.04 7.03
CA GLU A 33 7.02 -3.60 6.82
C GLU A 33 6.52 -2.87 8.09
N GLU A 34 5.51 -3.41 8.76
CA GLU A 34 4.91 -2.76 9.94
C GLU A 34 5.91 -2.68 11.12
N PRO A 35 6.60 -3.77 11.52
CA PRO A 35 7.64 -3.70 12.54
C PRO A 35 8.87 -2.87 12.13
N LEU A 36 9.22 -2.84 10.85
CA LEU A 36 10.31 -1.99 10.35
C LEU A 36 9.98 -0.51 10.52
N GLU A 37 8.73 -0.11 10.24
CA GLU A 37 8.25 1.25 10.48
C GLU A 37 8.30 1.62 11.97
N PHE A 38 7.95 0.68 12.86
CA PHE A 38 8.14 0.88 14.29
C PHE A 38 9.62 1.03 14.68
N ALA A 39 10.53 0.24 14.09
CA ALA A 39 11.97 0.38 14.30
C ALA A 39 12.49 1.74 13.79
N ARG A 40 11.94 2.27 12.69
CA ARG A 40 12.23 3.61 12.16
C ARG A 40 11.83 4.69 13.17
N GLN A 41 10.66 4.56 13.80
CA GLN A 41 10.20 5.47 14.85
C GLN A 41 11.09 5.41 16.10
N VAL A 42 11.58 4.23 16.48
CA VAL A 42 12.58 4.07 17.55
C VAL A 42 13.87 4.81 17.19
N PHE A 43 14.33 4.66 15.94
CA PHE A 43 15.50 5.38 15.44
C PHE A 43 15.30 6.90 15.47
N GLU A 44 14.20 7.41 14.93
CA GLU A 44 13.92 8.85 14.87
C GLU A 44 13.82 9.48 16.25
N PHE A 45 13.19 8.80 17.21
CA PHE A 45 13.06 9.29 18.58
C PHE A 45 14.39 9.24 19.35
N GLY A 46 15.20 8.19 19.16
CA GLY A 46 16.44 7.97 19.90
C GLY A 46 17.72 8.38 19.19
N SER A 47 17.64 8.76 17.92
CA SER A 47 18.80 8.90 17.00
C SER A 47 19.74 7.68 17.08
N GLY A 48 19.16 6.48 17.09
CA GLY A 48 19.87 5.20 17.21
C GLY A 48 20.28 4.78 18.62
N GLN A 49 20.05 5.61 19.65
CA GLN A 49 20.28 5.25 21.06
C GLN A 49 19.09 4.50 21.67
N ALA A 50 19.30 3.86 22.81
CA ALA A 50 18.23 3.23 23.58
C ALA A 50 17.20 4.27 24.05
N VAL A 51 15.91 3.98 23.86
CA VAL A 51 14.79 4.88 24.16
C VAL A 51 13.94 4.33 25.31
N ARG A 52 13.43 5.24 26.16
CA ARG A 52 12.43 4.85 27.17
C ARG A 52 11.11 4.50 26.49
N ARG A 53 10.60 3.29 26.73
CA ARG A 53 9.35 2.78 26.13
C ARG A 53 8.19 3.75 26.34
N LEU A 54 7.95 4.20 27.57
CA LEU A 54 6.83 5.10 27.87
C LEU A 54 6.94 6.44 27.13
N SER A 55 8.14 7.00 27.04
CA SER A 55 8.40 8.26 26.33
C SER A 55 8.17 8.11 24.83
N LEU A 56 8.64 7.01 24.23
CA LEU A 56 8.39 6.69 22.83
C LEU A 56 6.89 6.58 22.54
N PHE A 57 6.15 5.79 23.32
CA PHE A 57 4.71 5.59 23.08
C PHE A 57 3.88 6.86 23.29
N HIS A 58 4.27 7.71 24.25
CA HIS A 58 3.68 9.04 24.40
C HIS A 58 3.92 9.92 23.16
N HIS A 59 5.13 9.88 22.58
CA HIS A 59 5.42 10.60 21.34
C HIS A 59 4.65 10.06 20.13
N LEU A 60 4.40 8.75 20.08
CA LEU A 60 3.64 8.09 19.02
C LEU A 60 2.11 8.24 19.15
N ASP A 61 1.63 8.97 20.16
CA ASP A 61 0.21 9.09 20.50
C ASP A 61 -0.49 7.72 20.62
N LYS A 62 0.20 6.76 21.24
CA LYS A 62 -0.26 5.38 21.42
C LYS A 62 -0.16 4.96 22.87
N SER A 63 -1.17 4.22 23.36
CA SER A 63 -1.10 3.64 24.70
C SER A 63 -0.09 2.48 24.74
N PRO A 64 0.96 2.55 25.56
CA PRO A 64 1.99 1.50 25.65
C PRO A 64 1.44 0.16 26.18
N GLU A 65 0.28 0.18 26.83
CA GLU A 65 -0.38 -0.99 27.41
C GLU A 65 -1.48 -1.59 26.49
N SER A 66 -1.77 -0.93 25.37
CA SER A 66 -2.72 -1.44 24.38
C SER A 66 -2.23 -2.74 23.74
N GLY A 67 -3.17 -3.63 23.37
CA GLY A 67 -2.86 -4.90 22.72
C GLY A 67 -2.08 -4.72 21.40
N SER A 68 -2.44 -3.72 20.60
CA SER A 68 -1.74 -3.38 19.36
C SER A 68 -0.30 -2.93 19.60
N SER A 69 -0.05 -2.10 20.61
CA SER A 69 1.30 -1.65 20.98
C SER A 69 2.19 -2.79 21.47
N ARG A 70 1.62 -3.69 22.29
CA ARG A 70 2.32 -4.90 22.71
C ARG A 70 2.65 -5.79 21.51
N GLN A 71 1.72 -5.94 20.57
CA GLN A 71 1.92 -6.77 19.38
C GLN A 71 2.99 -6.20 18.45
N LEU A 72 3.07 -4.88 18.30
CA LEU A 72 4.14 -4.19 17.55
C LEU A 72 5.53 -4.53 18.13
N ILE A 73 5.70 -4.40 19.44
CA ILE A 73 6.97 -4.74 20.12
C ILE A 73 7.30 -6.23 19.94
N ILE A 74 6.30 -7.10 20.09
CA ILE A 74 6.49 -8.55 19.93
C ILE A 74 6.95 -8.88 18.50
N ASN A 75 6.29 -8.33 17.48
CA ASN A 75 6.65 -8.58 16.09
C ASN A 75 8.04 -8.00 15.75
N ALA A 76 8.36 -6.80 16.24
CA ALA A 76 9.69 -6.21 16.05
C ALA A 76 10.81 -7.03 16.70
N ASN A 77 10.57 -7.61 17.88
CA ASN A 77 11.51 -8.55 18.50
C ASN A 77 11.61 -9.86 17.69
N LYS A 78 10.51 -10.38 17.14
CA LYS A 78 10.55 -11.61 16.33
C LYS A 78 11.32 -11.45 15.01
N TYR A 79 11.34 -10.24 14.46
CA TYR A 79 12.22 -9.88 13.33
C TYR A 79 13.62 -9.45 13.77
N ALA A 80 13.95 -9.53 15.07
CA ALA A 80 15.21 -9.06 15.63
C ALA A 80 15.56 -7.60 15.28
N LEU A 81 14.56 -6.73 15.07
CA LEU A 81 14.77 -5.30 14.80
C LEU A 81 15.18 -4.53 16.07
N ILE A 82 14.64 -4.96 17.21
CA ILE A 82 14.86 -4.31 18.50
C ILE A 82 15.25 -5.32 19.58
N LYS A 83 15.79 -4.79 20.68
CA LYS A 83 15.93 -5.43 21.98
C LYS A 83 15.00 -4.76 22.98
N GLY A 84 14.48 -5.55 23.91
CA GLY A 84 13.54 -5.09 24.94
C GLY A 84 12.11 -5.54 24.61
N GLY A 85 11.50 -6.26 25.54
CA GLY A 85 10.11 -6.73 25.42
C GLY A 85 9.09 -5.64 25.76
N TYR A 86 7.81 -5.96 25.62
CA TYR A 86 6.72 -5.01 25.92
C TYR A 86 6.64 -4.59 27.41
N GLN A 87 7.31 -5.32 28.30
CA GLN A 87 7.46 -4.98 29.72
C GLN A 87 8.78 -4.30 30.04
N ALA A 88 9.70 -4.16 29.08
CA ALA A 88 10.97 -3.51 29.32
C ALA A 88 10.81 -1.99 29.46
N ASP A 89 11.67 -1.38 30.27
CA ASP A 89 11.71 0.07 30.43
C ASP A 89 12.34 0.76 29.20
N MET A 90 13.29 0.07 28.57
CA MET A 90 14.06 0.56 27.43
C MET A 90 13.85 -0.34 26.21
N LEU A 91 13.79 0.30 25.05
CA LEU A 91 13.85 -0.34 23.74
C LEU A 91 15.10 0.16 23.02
N GLU A 92 15.82 -0.74 22.35
CA GLU A 92 17.07 -0.44 21.62
C GLU A 92 17.01 -1.12 20.26
N LEU A 93 17.56 -0.51 19.20
CA LEU A 93 17.72 -1.20 17.93
C LEU A 93 18.83 -2.25 18.02
N THR A 94 18.64 -3.41 17.40
CA THR A 94 19.77 -4.33 17.20
C THR A 94 20.75 -3.75 16.17
N PRO A 95 21.99 -4.27 16.04
CA PRO A 95 22.91 -3.81 15.00
C PRO A 95 22.34 -3.90 13.58
N ASP A 96 21.61 -4.98 13.26
CA ASP A 96 20.95 -5.14 11.97
C ASP A 96 19.68 -4.29 11.86
N GLY A 97 18.93 -4.14 12.96
CA GLY A 97 17.80 -3.23 13.05
C GLY A 97 18.20 -1.79 12.74
N LEU A 98 19.27 -1.30 13.36
CA LEU A 98 19.86 0.00 13.09
C LEU A 98 20.26 0.13 11.62
N ARG A 99 21.00 -0.86 11.08
CA ARG A 99 21.40 -0.88 9.66
C ARG A 99 20.22 -0.85 8.69
N SER A 100 19.07 -1.37 9.09
CA SER A 100 17.88 -1.42 8.23
C SER A 100 17.10 -0.11 8.14
N VAL A 101 17.28 0.83 9.09
CA VAL A 101 16.50 2.07 9.20
C VAL A 101 17.34 3.36 9.20
N ASP A 102 18.63 3.29 9.52
CA ASP A 102 19.51 4.46 9.61
C ASP A 102 19.76 5.08 8.22
N PRO A 103 19.33 6.34 7.96
CA PRO A 103 19.50 7.01 6.68
C PRO A 103 20.98 7.25 6.28
N GLY A 104 21.92 7.14 7.23
CA GLY A 104 23.36 7.20 6.95
C GLY A 104 23.93 5.93 6.31
N ILE A 105 23.19 4.82 6.33
CA ILE A 105 23.61 3.54 5.72
C ILE A 105 23.23 3.51 4.24
N SER A 106 24.11 2.97 3.40
CA SER A 106 23.87 2.87 1.96
C SER A 106 22.57 2.10 1.66
N PRO A 107 21.78 2.47 0.64
CA PRO A 107 20.54 1.75 0.31
C PRO A 107 20.75 0.25 0.07
N ARG A 108 21.91 -0.12 -0.49
CA ARG A 108 22.30 -1.53 -0.70
C ARG A 108 22.52 -2.26 0.62
N ASP A 109 23.20 -1.65 1.58
CA ASP A 109 23.42 -2.26 2.90
C ASP A 109 22.15 -2.27 3.76
N GLN A 110 21.29 -1.25 3.64
CA GLN A 110 19.96 -1.28 4.24
C GLN A 110 19.13 -2.44 3.69
N LEU A 111 19.05 -2.60 2.36
CA LEU A 111 18.32 -3.69 1.74
C LEU A 111 18.88 -5.05 2.15
N ARG A 112 20.21 -5.18 2.22
CA ARG A 112 20.88 -6.39 2.71
C ARG A 112 20.47 -6.75 4.14
N ALA A 113 20.40 -5.77 5.05
CA ALA A 113 19.94 -5.98 6.42
C ALA A 113 18.45 -6.34 6.46
N ARG A 114 17.61 -5.68 5.65
CA ARG A 114 16.17 -5.98 5.55
C ARG A 114 15.90 -7.40 5.04
N ILE A 115 16.59 -7.83 3.99
CA ILE A 115 16.51 -9.21 3.46
C ILE A 115 16.89 -10.21 4.55
N LYS A 116 17.98 -9.94 5.28
CA LYS A 116 18.44 -10.80 6.37
C LYS A 116 17.35 -10.96 7.43
N LEU A 117 16.83 -9.86 7.97
CA LEU A 117 15.87 -9.88 9.07
C LEU A 117 14.49 -10.42 8.63
N ALA A 118 14.02 -10.07 7.43
CA ALA A 118 12.68 -10.41 6.95
C ALA A 118 12.55 -11.85 6.44
N ILE A 119 13.64 -12.45 5.98
CA ILE A 119 13.65 -13.75 5.30
C ILE A 119 14.71 -14.69 5.88
N GLU A 120 15.99 -14.32 5.86
CA GLU A 120 17.10 -15.26 6.15
C GLU A 120 17.12 -15.72 7.62
N ASP A 121 16.93 -14.79 8.56
CA ASP A 121 16.99 -15.07 10.01
C ASP A 121 15.73 -15.77 10.54
N ILE A 122 14.65 -15.83 9.74
CA ILE A 122 13.45 -16.58 10.08
C ILE A 122 13.55 -17.96 9.45
N GLU A 123 13.80 -18.98 10.28
CA GLU A 123 14.15 -20.34 9.85
C GLU A 123 13.27 -20.89 8.72
N ILE A 124 11.94 -20.78 8.85
CA ILE A 124 11.00 -21.28 7.83
C ILE A 124 11.05 -20.47 6.53
N PHE A 125 11.23 -19.15 6.62
CA PHE A 125 11.30 -18.28 5.44
C PHE A 125 12.62 -18.45 4.69
N GLY A 126 13.75 -18.56 5.42
CA GLY A 126 15.04 -18.86 4.84
C GLY A 126 15.03 -20.18 4.05
N LYS A 127 14.50 -21.26 4.65
CA LYS A 127 14.37 -22.56 3.98
C LYS A 127 13.46 -22.52 2.74
N LEU A 128 12.35 -21.78 2.80
CA LEU A 128 11.46 -21.61 1.65
C LEU A 128 12.12 -20.82 0.53
N HIS A 129 12.82 -19.72 0.86
CA HIS A 129 13.55 -18.91 -0.11
C HIS A 129 14.63 -19.75 -0.80
N GLU A 130 15.44 -20.49 -0.03
CA GLU A 130 16.47 -21.39 -0.56
C GLU A 130 15.89 -22.46 -1.49
N ARG A 131 14.73 -23.05 -1.15
CA ARG A 131 14.09 -24.09 -1.97
C ARG A 131 13.57 -23.59 -3.32
N PHE A 132 13.14 -22.33 -3.39
CA PHE A 132 12.44 -21.78 -4.55
C PHE A 132 13.18 -20.66 -5.30
N VAL A 133 14.33 -20.21 -4.82
CA VAL A 133 15.16 -19.21 -5.50
C VAL A 133 15.47 -19.62 -6.95
N GLY A 134 15.31 -18.69 -7.88
CA GLY A 134 15.48 -18.90 -9.33
C GLY A 134 14.27 -19.52 -10.04
N ARG A 135 13.25 -19.96 -9.30
CA ARG A 135 12.03 -20.58 -9.85
C ARG A 135 10.88 -19.57 -9.92
N SER A 136 9.88 -19.87 -10.75
CA SER A 136 8.61 -19.16 -10.70
C SER A 136 7.93 -19.37 -9.35
N LEU A 137 7.23 -18.35 -8.87
CA LEU A 137 6.46 -18.42 -7.63
C LEU A 137 5.44 -19.56 -7.73
N PRO A 138 5.54 -20.61 -6.90
CA PRO A 138 4.57 -21.69 -6.90
C PRO A 138 3.20 -21.21 -6.43
N ALA A 139 2.14 -21.95 -6.78
CA ALA A 139 0.81 -21.71 -6.24
C ALA A 139 0.82 -21.80 -4.70
N LYS A 140 -0.03 -21.01 -4.04
CA LYS A 140 -0.11 -20.94 -2.56
C LYS A 140 -0.21 -22.31 -1.90
N ALA A 141 -1.03 -23.22 -2.45
CA ALA A 141 -1.17 -24.58 -1.92
C ALA A 141 0.15 -25.36 -1.89
N ALA A 142 0.95 -25.26 -2.96
CA ALA A 142 2.27 -25.92 -3.03
C ALA A 142 3.28 -25.31 -2.04
N LEU A 143 3.21 -24.00 -1.81
CA LEU A 143 4.03 -23.34 -0.79
C LEU A 143 3.64 -23.79 0.62
N ILE A 144 2.34 -23.94 0.90
CA ILE A 144 1.83 -24.41 2.20
C ILE A 144 2.32 -25.84 2.47
N ASP A 145 2.25 -26.73 1.47
CA ASP A 145 2.75 -28.10 1.63
C ASP A 145 4.27 -28.13 1.81
N ALA A 146 5.01 -27.32 1.05
CA ALA A 146 6.44 -27.16 1.25
C ALA A 146 6.78 -26.61 2.65
N ALA A 147 6.01 -25.68 3.20
CA ALA A 147 6.23 -25.16 4.54
C ALA A 147 6.02 -26.24 5.61
N LYS A 148 4.97 -27.07 5.48
CA LYS A 148 4.72 -28.21 6.37
C LYS A 148 5.86 -29.23 6.31
N GLU A 149 6.33 -29.56 5.10
CA GLU A 149 7.49 -30.44 4.91
C GLU A 149 8.76 -29.90 5.58
N LEU A 150 8.94 -28.58 5.57
CA LEU A 150 10.08 -27.88 6.19
C LEU A 150 9.92 -27.67 7.70
N GLY A 151 8.84 -28.18 8.30
CA GLY A 151 8.61 -28.18 9.75
C GLY A 151 7.71 -27.06 10.28
N ALA A 152 6.99 -26.33 9.42
CA ALA A 152 5.97 -25.38 9.87
C ALA A 152 4.77 -26.13 10.48
N ASP A 153 4.24 -25.60 11.60
CA ASP A 153 3.02 -26.13 12.19
C ASP A 153 1.85 -26.07 11.19
N ALA A 154 1.11 -27.17 11.06
CA ALA A 154 0.08 -27.32 10.04
C ALA A 154 -1.05 -26.28 10.18
N THR A 155 -1.32 -25.79 11.38
CA THR A 155 -2.35 -24.76 11.64
C THR A 155 -1.86 -23.35 11.37
N ALA A 156 -0.54 -23.16 11.28
CA ALA A 156 0.11 -21.87 11.08
C ALA A 156 0.78 -21.73 9.70
N ALA A 157 0.87 -22.81 8.92
CA ALA A 157 1.56 -22.83 7.63
C ALA A 157 0.96 -21.85 6.62
N GLU A 158 -0.36 -21.70 6.58
CA GLU A 158 -1.00 -20.74 5.67
C GLU A 158 -0.61 -19.29 6.00
N GLU A 159 -0.71 -18.90 7.27
CA GLU A 159 -0.33 -17.56 7.75
C GLU A 159 1.18 -17.30 7.55
N ALA A 160 2.01 -18.33 7.71
CA ALA A 160 3.44 -18.25 7.43
C ALA A 160 3.69 -17.95 5.95
N ILE A 161 2.97 -18.61 5.02
CA ILE A 161 3.11 -18.38 3.58
C ILE A 161 2.61 -17.00 3.18
N ASP A 162 1.50 -16.52 3.74
CA ASP A 162 1.02 -15.16 3.47
C ASP A 162 2.06 -14.11 3.90
N THR A 163 2.61 -14.27 5.11
CA THR A 163 3.67 -13.39 5.63
C THR A 163 4.94 -13.48 4.78
N PHE A 164 5.33 -14.70 4.38
CA PHE A 164 6.51 -14.94 3.55
C PHE A 164 6.41 -14.25 2.19
N ILE A 165 5.28 -14.37 1.49
CA ILE A 165 5.06 -13.73 0.18
C ILE A 165 5.08 -12.20 0.31
N LEU A 166 4.42 -11.66 1.34
CA LEU A 166 4.43 -10.22 1.60
C LEU A 166 5.85 -9.72 1.89
N ASN A 167 6.64 -10.46 2.68
CA ASN A 167 8.04 -10.12 2.95
C ASN A 167 8.90 -10.18 1.68
N LEU A 168 8.80 -11.25 0.87
CA LEU A 168 9.53 -11.36 -0.39
C LEU A 168 9.28 -10.17 -1.31
N ARG A 169 8.01 -9.77 -1.44
CA ARG A 169 7.61 -8.61 -2.24
C ARG A 169 8.21 -7.32 -1.68
N PHE A 170 8.08 -7.11 -0.37
CA PHE A 170 8.58 -5.91 0.31
C PHE A 170 10.11 -5.74 0.19
N VAL A 171 10.88 -6.82 0.33
CA VAL A 171 12.36 -6.77 0.21
C VAL A 171 12.88 -7.00 -1.21
N GLY A 172 12.01 -6.97 -2.23
CA GLY A 172 12.42 -7.07 -3.64
C GLY A 172 12.94 -8.44 -4.08
N LEU A 173 12.64 -9.51 -3.32
CA LEU A 173 12.98 -10.90 -3.68
C LEU A 173 11.91 -11.58 -4.54
N LEU A 174 10.84 -10.88 -4.88
CA LEU A 174 9.84 -11.31 -5.85
C LEU A 174 9.84 -10.37 -7.06
N ALA A 175 10.25 -10.88 -8.22
CA ALA A 175 10.39 -10.08 -9.44
C ALA A 175 9.59 -10.68 -10.60
N THR A 176 9.01 -9.83 -11.45
CA THR A 176 8.33 -10.26 -12.67
C THR A 176 9.33 -10.43 -13.81
N LEU A 177 9.61 -11.69 -14.18
CA LEU A 177 10.52 -12.03 -15.27
C LEU A 177 9.74 -12.77 -16.37
N SER A 178 9.73 -12.21 -17.57
CA SER A 178 8.99 -12.74 -18.73
C SER A 178 7.49 -12.95 -18.45
N GLY A 179 6.87 -12.03 -17.69
CA GLY A 179 5.43 -12.06 -17.38
C GLY A 179 5.03 -13.00 -16.24
N ALA A 180 5.98 -13.65 -15.56
CA ALA A 180 5.71 -14.48 -14.39
C ALA A 180 6.50 -13.99 -13.16
N GLU A 181 5.86 -13.99 -11.99
CA GLU A 181 6.55 -13.71 -10.73
C GLU A 181 7.53 -14.84 -10.41
N ARG A 182 8.77 -14.48 -10.07
CA ARG A 182 9.85 -15.39 -9.71
C ARG A 182 10.50 -14.96 -8.42
N ILE A 183 10.91 -15.94 -7.62
CA ILE A 183 11.71 -15.70 -6.42
C ILE A 183 13.16 -15.53 -6.88
N VAL A 184 13.77 -14.39 -6.59
CA VAL A 184 15.12 -14.04 -7.03
C VAL A 184 16.12 -14.12 -5.87
N SER A 185 17.40 -14.19 -6.21
CA SER A 185 18.47 -14.19 -5.21
C SER A 185 18.64 -12.81 -4.59
N LYS A 186 19.27 -12.78 -3.41
CA LYS A 186 19.69 -11.55 -2.74
C LYS A 186 20.59 -10.69 -3.61
N ASP A 187 21.55 -11.29 -4.32
CA ASP A 187 22.44 -10.55 -5.20
C ASP A 187 21.67 -9.86 -6.34
N HIS A 188 20.71 -10.57 -6.96
CA HIS A 188 19.86 -10.00 -7.98
C HIS A 188 19.02 -8.81 -7.44
N ALA A 189 18.42 -8.94 -6.25
CA ALA A 189 17.68 -7.85 -5.62
C ALA A 189 18.59 -6.64 -5.30
N LEU A 190 19.82 -6.87 -4.86
CA LEU A 190 20.79 -5.81 -4.58
C LEU A 190 21.31 -5.12 -5.85
N ASP A 191 21.38 -5.83 -6.98
CA ASP A 191 21.85 -5.29 -8.25
C ASP A 191 20.78 -4.44 -8.96
N GLN A 192 19.49 -4.70 -8.72
CA GLN A 192 18.40 -3.83 -9.17
C GLN A 192 18.44 -2.42 -8.57
N LEU A 193 19.13 -2.23 -7.44
CA LEU A 193 19.36 -0.90 -6.85
C LEU A 193 20.45 -0.10 -7.56
N GLN A 194 21.23 -0.71 -8.48
CA GLN A 194 22.16 0.05 -9.30
C GLN A 194 21.39 0.75 -10.42
N PRO A 195 21.51 2.08 -10.60
CA PRO A 195 21.11 2.70 -11.85
C PRO A 195 21.95 2.04 -12.95
N SER A 196 21.29 1.49 -13.96
CA SER A 196 21.86 0.73 -15.06
C SER A 196 22.97 1.50 -15.79
N SER A 197 24.21 1.35 -15.33
CA SER A 197 25.41 1.78 -16.05
C SER A 197 25.86 0.66 -16.98
N THR A 198 25.09 0.41 -18.04
CA THR A 198 25.53 -0.31 -19.25
C THR A 198 24.54 -0.07 -20.40
N ALA A 199 24.58 1.14 -20.97
CA ALA A 199 24.09 1.39 -22.31
C ALA A 199 25.27 1.79 -23.20
N ALA A 200 25.87 0.81 -23.88
CA ALA A 200 26.81 1.05 -24.96
C ALA A 200 26.54 0.07 -26.11
N ASN A 201 26.32 0.66 -27.29
CA ASN A 201 26.25 0.10 -28.63
C ASN A 201 25.09 -0.84 -29.01
N GLN A 202 24.11 -0.30 -29.75
CA GLN A 202 23.83 -0.73 -31.13
C GLN A 202 23.04 0.35 -31.91
N PRO A 203 23.18 0.42 -33.25
CA PRO A 203 22.79 1.59 -34.05
C PRO A 203 21.30 1.60 -34.47
N SER A 204 20.84 2.82 -34.70
CA SER A 204 19.49 3.25 -35.07
C SER A 204 18.96 2.68 -36.40
N PHE A 205 17.71 2.20 -36.39
CA PHE A 205 16.76 2.31 -37.50
C PHE A 205 15.41 2.82 -36.97
N GLY A 206 14.74 3.65 -37.78
CA GLY A 206 13.61 4.53 -37.42
C GLY A 206 12.28 3.87 -37.01
N PRO A 207 11.24 4.69 -36.78
CA PRO A 207 10.31 4.54 -35.65
C PRO A 207 9.09 3.66 -35.95
N PRO A 208 8.42 3.15 -34.90
CA PRO A 208 7.12 3.75 -34.60
C PRO A 208 6.82 3.95 -33.10
N ALA A 209 6.06 5.01 -32.83
CA ALA A 209 5.15 5.25 -31.71
C ALA A 209 5.52 4.62 -30.35
N THR A 210 6.21 5.37 -29.50
CA THR A 210 6.55 4.95 -28.14
C THR A 210 5.44 5.33 -27.17
N ARG A 211 4.83 4.31 -26.57
CA ARG A 211 4.05 4.37 -25.33
C ARG A 211 4.89 5.07 -24.26
N VAL A 212 4.35 6.12 -23.64
CA VAL A 212 4.91 6.68 -22.41
C VAL A 212 4.22 5.96 -21.26
N SER A 213 4.88 4.92 -20.76
CA SER A 213 4.52 4.25 -19.51
C SER A 213 5.64 4.45 -18.50
N GLY A 214 5.30 5.03 -17.35
CA GLY A 214 6.04 4.85 -16.09
C GLY A 214 7.38 5.56 -15.96
N ALA A 215 7.41 6.89 -16.11
CA ALA A 215 8.45 7.67 -15.43
C ALA A 215 7.99 7.87 -13.98
N VAL A 216 8.78 7.41 -13.01
CA VAL A 216 8.54 7.60 -11.58
C VAL A 216 8.60 9.11 -11.29
N VAL A 217 7.44 9.74 -11.12
CA VAL A 217 7.32 11.18 -10.80
C VAL A 217 7.35 11.35 -9.29
N THR A 218 8.43 11.94 -8.80
CA THR A 218 8.59 12.25 -7.37
C THR A 218 7.91 13.59 -7.03
N ALA A 219 7.33 13.77 -5.84
CA ALA A 219 6.65 15.01 -5.43
C ALA A 219 7.52 16.30 -5.52
N GLU A 220 8.84 16.19 -5.35
CA GLU A 220 9.80 17.32 -5.43
C GLU A 220 10.11 17.76 -6.88
N HIS A 221 9.85 16.90 -7.87
CA HIS A 221 9.94 17.20 -9.30
C HIS A 221 8.58 17.07 -9.98
N ALA A 222 7.49 16.95 -9.21
CA ALA A 222 6.16 16.76 -9.74
C ALA A 222 5.71 18.06 -10.39
N GLN A 223 5.48 17.99 -11.69
CA GLN A 223 4.83 19.06 -12.43
C GLN A 223 3.33 18.98 -12.10
N PHE A 224 2.94 19.50 -10.92
CA PHE A 224 1.55 19.44 -10.45
C PHE A 224 0.58 20.10 -11.43
N ASP A 225 1.03 21.15 -12.13
CA ASP A 225 0.27 21.84 -13.18
C ASP A 225 -0.02 20.98 -14.42
N SER A 226 0.68 19.86 -14.60
CA SER A 226 0.43 18.87 -15.65
C SER A 226 0.12 17.49 -15.09
N THR A 227 -0.27 17.41 -13.81
CA THR A 227 -0.57 16.15 -13.13
C THR A 227 -2.08 15.95 -12.98
N CYS A 228 -2.53 14.73 -13.31
CA CYS A 228 -3.81 14.20 -12.90
C CYS A 228 -3.59 13.16 -11.81
N PHE A 229 -3.99 13.47 -10.59
CA PHE A 229 -3.88 12.53 -9.49
C PHE A 229 -5.10 11.60 -9.45
N TYR A 230 -4.86 10.29 -9.47
CA TYR A 230 -5.90 9.27 -9.47
C TYR A 230 -6.01 8.60 -8.09
N ILE A 231 -7.16 8.79 -7.47
CA ILE A 231 -7.53 8.29 -6.15
C ILE A 231 -8.53 7.15 -6.36
N THR A 232 -8.25 5.97 -5.81
CA THR A 232 -9.03 4.75 -6.08
C THR A 232 -8.88 3.78 -4.92
N PRO A 233 -9.81 2.83 -4.71
CA PRO A 233 -9.67 1.82 -3.68
C PRO A 233 -8.44 0.96 -3.93
N ILE A 234 -7.43 1.13 -3.08
CA ILE A 234 -6.20 0.34 -3.16
C ILE A 234 -6.40 -0.90 -2.29
N GLY A 235 -6.53 -2.06 -2.94
CA GLY A 235 -6.47 -3.35 -2.26
C GLY A 235 -5.09 -3.99 -2.39
N GLY A 236 -4.88 -5.10 -1.69
CA GLY A 236 -3.67 -5.89 -1.85
C GLY A 236 -3.47 -6.41 -3.29
N PRO A 237 -2.26 -6.87 -3.65
CA PRO A 237 -2.01 -7.53 -4.93
C PRO A 237 -3.06 -8.62 -5.20
N ASP A 238 -3.53 -8.72 -6.45
CA ASP A 238 -4.55 -9.66 -6.92
C ASP A 238 -5.96 -9.55 -6.30
N SER A 239 -6.20 -8.58 -5.41
CA SER A 239 -7.53 -8.29 -4.89
C SER A 239 -8.49 -7.81 -5.98
N GLU A 240 -9.79 -7.98 -5.76
CA GLU A 240 -10.81 -7.46 -6.66
C GLU A 240 -10.72 -5.93 -6.79
N GLN A 241 -10.38 -5.23 -5.70
CA GLN A 241 -10.12 -3.79 -5.70
C GLN A 241 -8.91 -3.45 -6.58
N ARG A 242 -7.83 -4.24 -6.53
CA ARG A 242 -6.66 -4.03 -7.39
C ARG A 242 -7.01 -4.21 -8.86
N LYS A 243 -7.66 -5.33 -9.22
CA LYS A 243 -8.11 -5.59 -10.61
C LYS A 243 -9.04 -4.50 -11.12
N HIS A 244 -9.99 -4.06 -10.29
CA HIS A 244 -10.88 -2.94 -10.57
C HIS A 244 -10.08 -1.65 -10.81
N SER A 245 -9.15 -1.31 -9.91
CA SER A 245 -8.33 -0.09 -10.02
C SER A 245 -7.45 -0.09 -11.27
N ASP A 246 -6.92 -1.24 -11.67
CA ASP A 246 -6.12 -1.41 -12.88
C ASP A 246 -6.99 -1.30 -14.14
N LEU A 247 -8.18 -1.92 -14.14
CA LEU A 247 -9.16 -1.77 -15.21
C LEU A 247 -9.57 -0.31 -15.39
N PHE A 248 -9.92 0.37 -14.30
CA PHE A 248 -10.38 1.77 -14.35
C PHE A 248 -9.29 2.72 -14.82
N LEU A 249 -8.06 2.53 -14.31
CA LEU A 249 -6.91 3.33 -14.73
C LEU A 249 -6.61 3.12 -16.23
N GLY A 250 -6.31 1.88 -16.64
CA GLY A 250 -5.77 1.62 -17.97
C GLY A 250 -6.82 1.61 -19.08
N THR A 251 -8.07 1.24 -18.78
CA THR A 251 -9.13 1.12 -19.81
C THR A 251 -9.97 2.38 -19.93
N PHE A 252 -10.21 3.12 -18.85
CA PHE A 252 -11.10 4.28 -18.87
C PHE A 252 -10.34 5.60 -18.73
N LEU A 253 -9.52 5.74 -17.68
CA LEU A 253 -8.91 7.03 -17.34
C LEU A 253 -7.76 7.42 -18.29
N GLU A 254 -6.75 6.56 -18.46
CA GLU A 254 -5.59 6.86 -19.32
C GLU A 254 -5.99 7.19 -20.77
N PRO A 255 -6.91 6.44 -21.43
CA PRO A 255 -7.36 6.81 -22.77
C PRO A 255 -8.14 8.13 -22.80
N ALA A 256 -8.96 8.40 -21.78
CA ALA A 256 -9.75 9.63 -21.72
C ALA A 256 -8.89 10.88 -21.53
N ILE A 257 -7.77 10.76 -20.81
CA ILE A 257 -6.96 11.92 -20.44
C ILE A 257 -5.87 12.27 -21.46
N GLN A 258 -5.60 11.39 -22.42
CA GLN A 258 -4.52 11.52 -23.41
C GLN A 258 -4.52 12.86 -24.15
N SER A 259 -5.70 13.44 -24.39
CA SER A 259 -5.86 14.72 -25.11
C SER A 259 -5.59 15.98 -24.28
N PHE A 260 -5.40 15.85 -22.96
CA PHE A 260 -5.28 16.98 -22.02
C PHE A 260 -3.84 17.31 -21.62
N GLN A 261 -2.84 16.60 -22.16
CA GLN A 261 -1.42 16.76 -21.80
C GLN A 261 -1.14 16.60 -20.29
N LEU A 262 -1.95 15.78 -19.62
CA LEU A 262 -1.78 15.46 -18.20
C LEU A 262 -1.11 14.10 -18.05
N THR A 263 -0.22 13.99 -17.07
CA THR A 263 0.34 12.72 -16.61
C THR A 263 -0.51 12.18 -15.47
N VAL A 264 -0.99 10.95 -15.60
CA VAL A 264 -1.74 10.30 -14.53
C VAL A 264 -0.77 9.74 -13.50
N VAL A 265 -1.00 10.07 -12.24
CA VAL A 265 -0.27 9.51 -11.10
C VAL A 265 -1.30 8.84 -10.19
N ARG A 266 -1.20 7.53 -10.00
CA ARG A 266 -2.04 6.81 -9.03
C ARG A 266 -1.40 6.87 -7.65
N ALA A 267 -2.22 6.93 -6.60
CA ALA A 267 -1.77 7.09 -5.22
C ALA A 267 -0.74 6.05 -4.74
N ASP A 268 -0.82 4.79 -5.21
CA ASP A 268 0.17 3.74 -4.89
C ASP A 268 1.45 3.79 -5.75
N GLY A 269 1.50 4.62 -6.80
CA GLY A 269 2.70 4.83 -7.61
C GLY A 269 3.68 5.85 -7.03
N ILE A 270 3.39 6.42 -5.85
CA ILE A 270 4.21 7.42 -5.18
C ILE A 270 5.21 6.70 -4.26
N ASP A 271 6.27 6.14 -4.86
CA ASP A 271 7.34 5.38 -4.16
C ASP A 271 8.48 6.30 -3.66
N LYS A 272 8.27 7.05 -2.56
CA LYS A 272 9.38 7.74 -1.84
C LYS A 272 9.32 7.53 -0.32
N PRO A 273 10.48 7.51 0.37
CA PRO A 273 10.55 7.59 1.83
C PRO A 273 9.97 8.92 2.35
N GLY A 274 8.95 8.84 3.19
CA GLY A 274 8.23 9.95 3.82
C GLY A 274 6.91 9.45 4.41
N VAL A 275 6.24 10.26 5.24
CA VAL A 275 4.86 9.91 5.66
C VAL A 275 4.02 9.90 4.40
N ILE A 276 3.59 8.73 3.94
CA ILE A 276 2.76 8.50 2.74
C ILE A 276 1.60 9.52 2.68
N THR A 277 1.03 9.84 3.84
CA THR A 277 -0.03 10.85 4.02
C THR A 277 0.37 12.27 3.56
N LYS A 278 1.61 12.75 3.79
CA LYS A 278 2.02 14.11 3.40
C LYS A 278 2.07 14.25 1.88
N GLN A 279 2.68 13.29 1.18
CA GLN A 279 2.83 13.35 -0.27
C GLN A 279 1.47 13.20 -0.97
N ILE A 280 0.63 12.27 -0.51
CA ILE A 280 -0.74 12.13 -1.02
C ILE A 280 -1.50 13.45 -0.85
N ILE A 281 -1.42 14.09 0.32
CA ILE A 281 -2.05 15.40 0.53
C ILE A 281 -1.50 16.45 -0.44
N GLU A 282 -0.19 16.52 -0.67
CA GLU A 282 0.41 17.45 -1.65
C GLU A 282 -0.16 17.22 -3.05
N TYR A 283 -0.27 15.97 -3.51
CA TYR A 283 -0.90 15.66 -4.80
C TYR A 283 -2.39 16.04 -4.82
N ILE A 284 -3.13 15.80 -3.73
CA ILE A 284 -4.54 16.20 -3.64
C ILE A 284 -4.71 17.71 -3.72
N VAL A 285 -3.89 18.48 -3.02
CA VAL A 285 -4.06 19.94 -2.91
C VAL A 285 -3.40 20.72 -4.05
N ARG A 286 -2.43 20.13 -4.77
CA ARG A 286 -1.67 20.83 -5.82
C ARG A 286 -1.92 20.34 -7.24
N SER A 287 -2.34 19.08 -7.45
CA SER A 287 -2.51 18.56 -8.82
C SER A 287 -3.57 19.34 -9.58
N ARG A 288 -3.31 19.61 -10.86
CA ARG A 288 -4.23 20.31 -11.77
C ARG A 288 -5.59 19.63 -11.83
N LEU A 289 -5.62 18.30 -11.83
CA LEU A 289 -6.84 17.51 -11.81
C LEU A 289 -6.73 16.41 -10.77
N VAL A 290 -7.85 16.09 -10.13
CA VAL A 290 -8.02 14.86 -9.35
C VAL A 290 -9.17 14.05 -9.95
N VAL A 291 -8.93 12.76 -10.19
CA VAL A 291 -9.99 11.80 -10.52
C VAL A 291 -10.15 10.85 -9.36
N VAL A 292 -11.38 10.69 -8.87
CA VAL A 292 -11.69 9.87 -7.70
C VAL A 292 -12.63 8.75 -8.08
N ASP A 293 -12.25 7.52 -7.77
CA ASP A 293 -13.08 6.33 -7.92
C ASP A 293 -13.67 5.93 -6.57
N LEU A 294 -14.99 6.10 -6.43
CA LEU A 294 -15.75 5.91 -5.20
C LEU A 294 -16.21 4.47 -4.98
N SER A 295 -15.76 3.54 -5.82
CA SER A 295 -16.16 2.14 -5.75
C SER A 295 -15.76 1.49 -4.41
N TYR A 296 -16.43 0.41 -4.03
CA TYR A 296 -16.24 -0.34 -2.79
C TYR A 296 -16.41 0.47 -1.49
N HIS A 297 -16.88 1.71 -1.58
CA HIS A 297 -17.06 2.62 -0.45
C HIS A 297 -15.81 2.72 0.46
N ASN A 298 -14.63 2.82 -0.13
CA ASN A 298 -13.38 2.90 0.64
C ASN A 298 -13.33 4.20 1.48
N PRO A 299 -13.23 4.12 2.83
CA PRO A 299 -13.21 5.31 3.70
C PRO A 299 -12.07 6.29 3.41
N ASN A 300 -10.90 5.80 3.00
CA ASN A 300 -9.74 6.64 2.71
C ASN A 300 -9.99 7.51 1.48
N VAL A 301 -10.60 6.92 0.43
CA VAL A 301 -10.98 7.65 -0.78
C VAL A 301 -11.93 8.79 -0.47
N PHE A 302 -12.92 8.57 0.40
CA PHE A 302 -13.84 9.64 0.82
C PHE A 302 -13.15 10.73 1.65
N TYR A 303 -12.19 10.36 2.49
CA TYR A 303 -11.38 11.31 3.24
C TYR A 303 -10.58 12.22 2.29
N GLU A 304 -9.91 11.63 1.30
CA GLU A 304 -9.13 12.36 0.30
C GLU A 304 -10.00 13.24 -0.60
N LEU A 305 -11.19 12.75 -0.99
CA LEU A 305 -12.22 13.52 -1.68
C LEU A 305 -12.61 14.78 -0.90
N ALA A 306 -12.82 14.65 0.40
CA ALA A 306 -13.21 15.77 1.26
C ALA A 306 -12.13 16.87 1.30
N ILE A 307 -10.84 16.49 1.30
CA ILE A 307 -9.73 17.45 1.20
C ILE A 307 -9.79 18.19 -0.14
N ARG A 308 -9.99 17.47 -1.26
CA ARG A 308 -10.11 18.12 -2.58
C ARG A 308 -11.33 19.04 -2.66
N HIS A 309 -12.45 18.67 -2.01
CA HIS A 309 -13.63 19.53 -1.93
C HIS A 309 -13.35 20.87 -1.25
N MET A 310 -12.56 20.86 -0.18
CA MET A 310 -12.16 22.08 0.55
C MET A 310 -11.27 23.00 -0.29
N MET A 311 -10.46 22.43 -1.18
CA MET A 311 -9.57 23.19 -2.07
C MET A 311 -10.31 23.86 -3.24
N ARG A 312 -11.50 23.35 -3.59
CA ARG A 312 -12.29 23.77 -4.76
C ARG A 312 -11.45 23.81 -6.04
N LEU A 313 -10.73 22.72 -6.28
CA LEU A 313 -9.91 22.52 -7.47
C LEU A 313 -10.54 21.44 -8.36
N PRO A 314 -10.22 21.39 -9.67
CA PRO A 314 -10.85 20.49 -10.62
C PRO A 314 -10.88 19.04 -10.14
N ILE A 315 -12.07 18.42 -10.20
CA ILE A 315 -12.30 17.05 -9.75
C ILE A 315 -13.33 16.34 -10.64
N VAL A 316 -13.10 15.05 -10.91
CA VAL A 316 -14.05 14.16 -11.59
C VAL A 316 -14.25 12.91 -10.74
N GLN A 317 -15.50 12.48 -10.59
CA GLN A 317 -15.85 11.31 -9.79
C GLN A 317 -16.31 10.15 -10.68
N LEU A 318 -15.80 8.96 -10.39
CA LEU A 318 -16.18 7.69 -11.01
C LEU A 318 -16.77 6.78 -9.93
N ILE A 319 -17.68 5.88 -10.32
CA ILE A 319 -18.16 4.81 -9.46
C ILE A 319 -18.61 3.62 -10.32
N ARG A 320 -18.41 2.39 -9.85
CA ARG A 320 -19.06 1.24 -10.49
C ARG A 320 -20.56 1.21 -10.18
N LYS A 321 -21.37 0.80 -11.15
CA LYS A 321 -22.84 0.70 -11.03
C LYS A 321 -23.31 -0.16 -9.86
N ALA A 322 -22.50 -1.14 -9.45
CA ALA A 322 -22.83 -2.02 -8.33
C ALA A 322 -22.89 -1.29 -6.98
N ASP A 323 -22.28 -0.11 -6.87
CA ASP A 323 -22.26 0.68 -5.65
C ASP A 323 -23.16 1.91 -5.78
N SER A 324 -23.83 2.27 -4.68
CA SER A 324 -24.61 3.50 -4.60
C SER A 324 -23.72 4.69 -4.23
N ILE A 325 -24.02 5.86 -4.79
CA ILE A 325 -23.35 7.10 -4.40
C ILE A 325 -23.89 7.52 -3.02
N PRO A 326 -23.03 7.75 -2.00
CA PRO A 326 -23.46 8.24 -0.70
C PRO A 326 -24.22 9.57 -0.80
N PHE A 327 -25.24 9.75 0.04
CA PHE A 327 -26.14 10.90 -0.02
C PHE A 327 -25.40 12.24 0.07
N ASP A 328 -24.37 12.34 0.90
CA ASP A 328 -23.62 13.59 1.13
C ASP A 328 -22.84 14.10 -0.08
N ILE A 329 -22.59 13.24 -1.09
CA ILE A 329 -21.84 13.60 -2.31
C ILE A 329 -22.66 13.39 -3.59
N ASN A 330 -23.94 13.02 -3.49
CA ASN A 330 -24.80 12.76 -4.65
C ASN A 330 -25.16 14.02 -5.46
N GLN A 331 -24.86 15.21 -4.94
CA GLN A 331 -25.11 16.48 -5.60
C GLN A 331 -24.08 16.76 -6.70
N MET A 332 -22.93 16.10 -6.64
CA MET A 332 -21.90 16.21 -7.67
C MET A 332 -22.16 15.20 -8.79
N ARG A 333 -21.81 15.60 -10.01
CA ARG A 333 -21.89 14.71 -11.15
C ARG A 333 -20.86 13.60 -11.02
N THR A 334 -21.32 12.36 -10.87
CA THR A 334 -20.50 11.15 -10.84
C THR A 334 -20.75 10.32 -12.10
N ILE A 335 -19.67 9.85 -12.74
CA ILE A 335 -19.76 8.92 -13.87
C ILE A 335 -19.96 7.51 -13.33
N VAL A 336 -21.06 6.88 -13.73
CA VAL A 336 -21.37 5.50 -13.34
C VAL A 336 -20.95 4.54 -14.44
N ILE A 337 -20.00 3.67 -14.13
CA ILE A 337 -19.47 2.66 -15.06
C ILE A 337 -20.10 1.31 -14.74
N ASP A 338 -20.81 0.73 -15.71
CA ASP A 338 -21.42 -0.59 -15.56
C ASP A 338 -20.42 -1.71 -15.84
N THR A 339 -19.93 -2.36 -14.78
CA THR A 339 -18.99 -3.48 -14.85
C THR A 339 -19.64 -4.82 -14.48
N THR A 340 -20.97 -4.95 -14.54
CA THR A 340 -21.64 -6.19 -14.10
C THR A 340 -21.33 -7.39 -14.98
N ASP A 341 -21.15 -7.17 -16.28
CA ASP A 341 -20.83 -8.21 -17.24
C ASP A 341 -20.09 -7.64 -18.47
N ILE A 342 -19.38 -8.49 -19.20
CA ILE A 342 -18.57 -8.07 -20.34
C ILE A 342 -19.42 -7.59 -21.54
N PHE A 343 -20.66 -8.08 -21.69
CA PHE A 343 -21.52 -7.76 -22.83
C PHE A 343 -22.16 -6.37 -22.68
N SER A 344 -22.36 -5.90 -21.45
CA SER A 344 -22.75 -4.53 -21.14
C SER A 344 -21.55 -3.57 -21.10
N LEU A 345 -20.41 -4.02 -20.59
CA LEU A 345 -19.20 -3.21 -20.44
C LEU A 345 -18.54 -2.90 -21.79
N VAL A 346 -18.16 -3.93 -22.56
CA VAL A 346 -17.27 -3.80 -23.73
C VAL A 346 -17.83 -2.83 -24.79
N PRO A 347 -19.13 -2.90 -25.17
CA PRO A 347 -19.68 -1.96 -26.16
C PRO A 347 -19.70 -0.50 -25.69
N ARG A 348 -19.66 -0.25 -24.36
CA ARG A 348 -19.75 1.09 -23.77
C ARG A 348 -18.40 1.69 -23.41
N ILE A 349 -17.29 0.96 -23.55
CA ILE A 349 -15.95 1.46 -23.17
C ILE A 349 -15.65 2.84 -23.78
N ALA A 350 -15.82 2.99 -25.10
CA ALA A 350 -15.58 4.25 -25.78
C ALA A 350 -16.54 5.37 -25.33
N THR A 351 -17.77 5.02 -24.95
CA THR A 351 -18.74 5.97 -24.40
C THR A 351 -18.28 6.48 -23.03
N TYR A 352 -17.82 5.58 -22.15
CA TYR A 352 -17.30 5.97 -20.84
C TYR A 352 -16.04 6.84 -20.97
N GLN A 353 -15.11 6.48 -21.87
CA GLN A 353 -13.93 7.31 -22.16
C GLN A 353 -14.32 8.72 -22.64
N ALA A 354 -15.30 8.83 -23.53
CA ALA A 354 -15.80 10.11 -24.01
C ALA A 354 -16.50 10.92 -22.92
N GLU A 355 -17.27 10.26 -22.04
CA GLU A 355 -17.92 10.93 -20.91
C GLU A 355 -16.89 11.45 -19.89
N ILE A 356 -15.88 10.64 -19.55
CA ILE A 356 -14.76 11.05 -18.68
C ILE A 356 -14.05 12.25 -19.31
N SER A 357 -13.68 12.16 -20.59
CA SER A 357 -13.01 13.25 -21.31
C SER A 357 -13.82 14.54 -21.28
N SER A 358 -15.14 14.44 -21.51
CA SER A 358 -16.04 15.60 -21.48
C SER A 358 -16.12 16.25 -20.11
N GLN A 359 -16.18 15.45 -19.03
CA GLN A 359 -16.19 15.97 -17.67
C GLN A 359 -14.83 16.58 -17.28
N ILE A 360 -13.72 15.95 -17.66
CA ILE A 360 -12.37 16.49 -17.45
C ILE A 360 -12.25 17.87 -18.12
N ARG A 361 -12.68 17.98 -19.39
CA ARG A 361 -12.67 19.26 -20.11
C ARG A 361 -13.43 20.35 -19.35
N ARG A 362 -14.66 20.06 -18.93
CA ARG A 362 -15.50 21.01 -18.18
C ARG A 362 -14.88 21.41 -16.84
N ALA A 363 -14.31 20.44 -16.12
CA ALA A 363 -13.66 20.69 -14.84
C ALA A 363 -12.40 21.57 -14.98
N LEU A 364 -11.66 21.42 -16.07
CA LEU A 364 -10.46 22.21 -16.35
C LEU A 364 -10.76 23.60 -16.93
N GLU A 365 -11.81 23.74 -17.74
CA GLU A 365 -12.23 25.02 -18.31
C GLU A 365 -12.83 25.96 -17.24
N ASN A 366 -13.56 25.41 -16.26
CA ASN A 366 -14.20 26.15 -15.18
C ASN A 366 -13.54 25.89 -13.81
N ALA A 367 -12.21 25.89 -13.78
CA ALA A 367 -11.44 25.48 -12.60
C ALA A 367 -11.72 26.31 -11.33
N ASP A 368 -12.17 27.56 -11.47
CA ASP A 368 -12.50 28.45 -10.34
C ASP A 368 -13.96 28.34 -9.87
N GLU A 369 -14.82 27.65 -10.63
CA GLU A 369 -16.25 27.50 -10.37
C GLU A 369 -16.61 26.08 -9.92
N VAL A 370 -15.64 25.32 -9.40
CA VAL A 370 -15.90 23.97 -8.89
C VAL A 370 -16.89 24.05 -7.73
N GLU A 371 -18.09 23.53 -7.97
CA GLU A 371 -19.13 23.34 -6.97
C GLU A 371 -18.92 22.00 -6.26
N THR A 372 -18.93 22.05 -4.93
CA THR A 372 -18.79 20.90 -4.04
C THR A 372 -19.90 21.00 -2.99
N PRO A 373 -20.25 19.90 -2.29
CA PRO A 373 -21.22 19.96 -1.20
C PRO A 373 -20.89 21.06 -0.17
N ILE A 374 -19.60 21.34 0.03
CA ILE A 374 -19.13 22.37 0.96
C ILE A 374 -19.40 23.77 0.40
N SER A 375 -19.10 24.03 -0.88
CA SER A 375 -19.34 25.35 -1.47
C SER A 375 -20.82 25.69 -1.62
N THR A 376 -21.70 24.70 -1.71
CA THR A 376 -23.15 24.91 -1.72
C THR A 376 -23.63 25.60 -0.45
N TYR A 377 -23.13 25.18 0.72
CA TYR A 377 -23.49 25.79 2.01
C TYR A 377 -22.57 26.95 2.39
N PHE A 378 -21.32 26.95 1.93
CA PHE A 378 -20.32 27.99 2.20
C PHE A 378 -19.60 28.45 0.92
N PRO A 379 -20.24 29.28 0.08
CA PRO A 379 -19.68 29.67 -1.22
C PRO A 379 -18.33 30.39 -1.17
N GLY A 380 -18.00 31.04 -0.05
CA GLY A 380 -16.72 31.72 0.16
C GLY A 380 -15.63 30.86 0.81
N LEU A 381 -15.95 29.64 1.27
CA LEU A 381 -14.99 28.77 1.94
C LEU A 381 -14.12 28.06 0.90
N ARG A 382 -12.83 28.39 0.89
CA ARG A 382 -11.80 27.75 0.08
C ARG A 382 -10.51 27.69 0.89
N ALA A 383 -9.95 26.50 1.07
CA ALA A 383 -8.63 26.35 1.65
C ALA A 383 -7.58 26.89 0.68
N ILE A 384 -6.65 27.71 1.18
CA ILE A 384 -5.58 28.31 0.40
C ILE A 384 -4.27 27.69 0.87
N THR A 385 -3.48 27.15 -0.06
CA THR A 385 -2.11 26.73 0.23
C THR A 385 -1.23 27.98 0.33
N THR A 386 -0.99 28.49 1.52
CA THR A 386 0.07 29.49 1.76
C THR A 386 1.36 28.76 2.15
N GLY A 387 2.31 28.70 1.21
CA GLY A 387 3.66 28.16 1.41
C GLY A 387 3.77 26.69 1.09
#